data_AF-A0A2P5K0J3-F1
#
_entry.id   AF-A0A2P5K0J3-F1
#
_cell.length_a   1.000
_cell.length_b   1.000
_cell.length_c   1.000
_cell.angle_alpha   90.00
_cell.angle_beta   90.00
_cell.angle_gamma   90.00
#
_symmetry.space_group_name_H-M   'P 1'
#
loop_
_entity.id
_entity.type
_entity.pdbx_description
1 polymer ?
#
loop_
_entity_poly.entity_id
_entity_poly.type
_entity_poly.pdbx_seq_one_letter_code
_entity_poly.pdbx_strand_id
1 'polypeptide(L)'
;MGVCFINKGDKLLRRMILLLLVFLLLLLGLFHPAVAVENKTKIHTEETVFTIGEQYKFFQGYSINITQPSPTGNKISMEILADGKIVKENIVIDKENIFQYTIEYKEDGDEDEDEIYVIFDIILNKIYFDDWAARLNITQYVDPSRSTSEFIIFNEDYTLEKNTFFSLKEDYKLILNQMDSDYAFIELYRQGVMVKEQEMEINDTFDYSVTVDEREYLIITFDLKTIFKGTSRNVVEINHVYQFETPSDVDPVETDTEVDDNGVSDSNDVASDNDSNRSDNNDVSPNNDSDKIEESNTQIPDNNQTVDIEDSTSDNGNSIFGIGVFLVTVMIVIIWADLISKRRRK
;
A
#
# COMPACT_ATOMS: atom_id res chain seq x y z
N MET A 1 37.73 -66.88 -41.68
CA MET A 1 37.76 -65.43 -41.95
C MET A 1 36.36 -64.89 -41.79
N GLY A 2 36.13 -64.04 -40.80
CA GLY A 2 34.85 -63.38 -40.56
C GLY A 2 35.10 -62.19 -39.65
N VAL A 3 35.47 -61.04 -40.22
CA VAL A 3 35.80 -59.82 -39.50
C VAL A 3 34.48 -59.14 -39.10
N CYS A 4 34.21 -59.10 -37.80
CA CYS A 4 33.07 -58.39 -37.23
C CYS A 4 33.41 -56.88 -37.19
N PHE A 5 32.90 -56.13 -38.16
CA PHE A 5 32.95 -54.66 -38.15
C PHE A 5 31.91 -54.13 -37.15
N ILE A 6 32.34 -53.87 -35.92
CA ILE A 6 31.51 -53.17 -34.94
C ILE A 6 31.45 -51.68 -35.32
N ASN A 7 30.22 -51.27 -35.60
CA ASN A 7 29.80 -50.00 -36.17
C ASN A 7 30.24 -48.80 -35.31
N LYS A 8 31.22 -48.02 -35.77
CA LYS A 8 31.69 -46.79 -35.10
C LYS A 8 30.67 -45.63 -35.18
N GLY A 9 29.69 -45.71 -36.08
CA GLY A 9 28.67 -44.66 -36.30
C GLY A 9 27.73 -44.43 -35.11
N ASP A 10 27.33 -45.50 -34.40
CA ASP A 10 26.35 -45.41 -33.32
C ASP A 10 26.84 -44.65 -32.09
N LYS A 11 28.16 -44.62 -31.85
CA LYS A 11 28.74 -43.88 -30.73
C LYS A 11 28.74 -42.37 -30.94
N LEU A 12 28.89 -41.92 -32.19
CA LEU A 12 28.85 -40.50 -32.52
C LEU A 12 27.41 -39.98 -32.47
N LEU A 13 26.46 -40.73 -33.03
CA LEU A 13 25.04 -40.38 -33.03
C LEU A 13 24.49 -40.26 -31.59
N ARG A 14 24.81 -41.21 -30.70
CA ARG A 14 24.37 -41.16 -29.29
C ARG A 14 24.95 -39.97 -28.52
N ARG A 15 26.19 -39.55 -28.82
CA ARG A 15 26.80 -38.37 -28.18
C ARG A 15 26.16 -37.07 -28.65
N MET A 16 25.79 -36.99 -29.93
CA MET A 16 25.12 -35.83 -30.50
C MET A 16 23.71 -35.65 -29.93
N ILE A 17 22.95 -36.75 -29.80
CA ILE A 17 21.60 -36.72 -29.20
C ILE A 17 21.66 -36.29 -27.73
N LEU A 18 22.64 -36.78 -26.97
CA LEU A 18 22.78 -36.41 -25.56
C LEU A 18 23.15 -34.93 -25.39
N LEU A 19 24.04 -34.40 -26.23
CA LEU A 19 24.39 -32.97 -26.21
C LEU A 19 23.20 -32.09 -26.59
N LEU A 20 22.39 -32.51 -27.56
CA LEU A 20 21.20 -31.77 -27.97
C LEU A 20 20.12 -31.78 -26.88
N LEU A 21 19.95 -32.88 -26.15
CA LEU A 21 19.05 -32.96 -24.98
C LEU A 21 19.52 -32.08 -23.82
N VAL A 22 20.82 -32.06 -23.52
CA VAL A 22 21.38 -31.18 -22.46
C VAL A 22 21.26 -29.71 -22.85
N PHE A 23 21.46 -29.38 -24.12
CA PHE A 23 21.29 -28.02 -24.63
C PHE A 23 19.81 -27.58 -24.63
N LEU A 24 18.89 -28.47 -24.97
CA LEU A 24 17.45 -28.22 -24.89
C LEU A 24 17.00 -28.02 -23.43
N LEU A 25 17.51 -28.81 -22.48
CA LEU A 25 17.25 -28.63 -21.05
C LEU A 25 17.83 -27.31 -20.50
N LEU A 26 19.00 -26.89 -20.99
CA LEU A 26 19.58 -25.59 -20.65
C LEU A 26 18.78 -24.41 -21.22
N LEU A 27 18.23 -24.56 -22.43
CA LEU A 27 17.36 -23.55 -23.04
C LEU A 27 16.00 -23.46 -22.33
N LEU A 28 15.44 -24.59 -21.91
CA LEU A 28 14.18 -24.64 -21.18
C LEU A 28 14.32 -24.16 -19.71
N GLY A 29 15.51 -24.29 -19.11
CA GLY A 29 15.80 -23.79 -17.76
C GLY A 29 16.04 -22.29 -17.65
N LEU A 30 16.04 -21.54 -18.77
CA LEU A 30 16.26 -20.10 -18.80
C LEU A 30 14.97 -19.27 -19.02
N PHE A 31 13.83 -19.92 -19.21
CA PHE A 31 12.53 -19.26 -19.15
C PHE A 31 11.95 -19.43 -17.75
N HIS A 32 12.55 -18.77 -16.77
CA HIS A 32 11.73 -18.34 -15.64
C HIS A 32 11.00 -17.10 -16.18
N PRO A 33 9.65 -17.08 -16.24
CA PRO A 33 8.99 -15.79 -16.32
C PRO A 33 9.50 -15.01 -15.13
N ALA A 34 10.20 -13.90 -15.40
CA ALA A 34 10.32 -12.85 -14.42
C ALA A 34 8.87 -12.38 -14.21
N VAL A 35 8.18 -13.00 -13.26
CA VAL A 35 6.91 -12.49 -12.76
C VAL A 35 7.28 -11.18 -12.11
N ALA A 36 7.10 -10.11 -12.88
CA ALA A 36 7.11 -8.76 -12.35
C ALA A 36 5.88 -8.67 -11.45
N VAL A 37 6.07 -9.02 -10.17
CA VAL A 37 5.08 -8.79 -9.13
C VAL A 37 5.11 -7.29 -8.84
N GLU A 38 4.17 -6.55 -9.43
CA GLU A 38 4.02 -5.11 -9.24
C GLU A 38 2.64 -4.72 -8.67
N ASN A 39 1.93 -5.66 -8.03
CA ASN A 39 0.71 -5.34 -7.28
C ASN A 39 1.07 -4.90 -5.85
N LYS A 40 1.56 -3.66 -5.75
CA LYS A 40 1.94 -3.01 -4.48
C LYS A 40 1.13 -1.74 -4.26
N THR A 41 -0.11 -1.87 -3.82
CA THR A 41 -0.90 -0.71 -3.40
C THR A 41 -0.66 -0.42 -1.94
N LYS A 42 0.05 0.67 -1.63
CA LYS A 42 0.39 1.05 -0.26
C LYS A 42 -0.84 1.60 0.48
N ILE A 43 -1.05 1.19 1.74
CA ILE A 43 -2.13 1.71 2.59
C ILE A 43 -1.66 2.24 3.94
N HIS A 44 -0.41 1.99 4.31
CA HIS A 44 0.18 2.53 5.53
C HIS A 44 1.69 2.58 5.39
N THR A 45 2.32 3.64 5.89
CA THR A 45 3.76 3.66 6.14
C THR A 45 4.00 4.32 7.48
N GLU A 46 4.79 3.67 8.32
CA GLU A 46 5.12 4.18 9.64
C GLU A 46 6.57 3.89 9.99
N GLU A 47 7.33 4.93 10.29
CA GLU A 47 8.61 4.80 10.99
C GLU A 47 8.42 5.21 12.46
N THR A 48 8.30 4.23 13.35
CA THR A 48 8.11 4.50 14.78
C THR A 48 8.93 3.56 15.67
N VAL A 49 8.94 3.87 16.97
CA VAL A 49 9.52 3.04 18.02
C VAL A 49 8.43 2.15 18.61
N PHE A 50 8.59 0.85 18.41
CA PHE A 50 7.73 -0.19 18.92
C PHE A 50 8.31 -0.79 20.20
N THR A 51 7.52 -0.84 21.27
CA THR A 51 7.80 -1.56 22.51
C THR A 51 7.71 -3.06 22.27
N ILE A 52 8.73 -3.82 22.71
CA ILE A 52 8.74 -5.28 22.55
C ILE A 52 7.78 -5.91 23.55
N GLY A 53 6.98 -6.87 23.09
CA GLY A 53 5.92 -7.56 23.84
C GLY A 53 4.53 -6.94 23.66
N GLU A 54 4.43 -5.82 22.95
CA GLU A 54 3.16 -5.19 22.59
C GLU A 54 2.70 -5.61 21.19
N GLN A 55 1.38 -5.58 21.00
CA GLN A 55 0.73 -5.82 19.72
C GLN A 55 0.34 -4.50 19.08
N TYR A 56 0.76 -4.31 17.84
CA TYR A 56 0.50 -3.12 17.04
C TYR A 56 -0.50 -3.44 15.94
N LYS A 57 -1.58 -2.66 15.87
CA LYS A 57 -2.66 -2.88 14.90
C LYS A 57 -2.38 -2.10 13.62
N PHE A 58 -2.74 -2.75 12.52
CA PHE A 58 -2.64 -2.27 11.15
C PHE A 58 -4.00 -2.45 10.46
N PHE A 59 -4.16 -1.91 9.25
CA PHE A 59 -5.41 -1.98 8.53
C PHE A 59 -5.79 -3.41 8.14
N GLN A 60 -7.06 -3.62 7.81
CA GLN A 60 -7.61 -4.90 7.35
C GLN A 60 -7.44 -6.01 8.40
N GLY A 61 -7.58 -5.67 9.68
CA GLY A 61 -7.49 -6.62 10.80
C GLY A 61 -6.09 -7.19 11.06
N TYR A 62 -5.04 -6.64 10.44
CA TYR A 62 -3.68 -7.07 10.70
C TYR A 62 -3.13 -6.54 12.02
N SER A 63 -2.19 -7.29 12.59
CA SER A 63 -1.38 -6.80 13.69
C SER A 63 -0.03 -7.49 13.73
N ILE A 64 0.94 -6.79 14.31
CA ILE A 64 2.32 -7.26 14.48
C ILE A 64 2.63 -7.32 15.97
N ASN A 65 3.18 -8.44 16.40
CA ASN A 65 3.73 -8.60 17.75
C ASN A 65 5.25 -8.75 17.66
N ILE A 66 5.99 -7.87 18.35
CA ILE A 66 7.45 -8.00 18.44
C ILE A 66 7.75 -8.79 19.70
N THR A 67 8.22 -10.03 19.56
CA THR A 67 8.28 -10.98 20.68
C THR A 67 9.58 -10.87 21.46
N GLN A 68 10.73 -10.75 20.78
CA GLN A 68 12.02 -10.79 21.46
C GLN A 68 13.16 -10.15 20.66
N PRO A 69 14.11 -9.42 21.27
CA PRO A 69 15.36 -9.06 20.63
C PRO A 69 16.37 -10.22 20.71
N SER A 70 17.22 -10.37 19.69
CA SER A 70 18.33 -11.32 19.73
C SER A 70 19.32 -10.96 20.85
N PRO A 71 19.95 -11.94 21.52
CA PRO A 71 21.00 -11.70 22.51
C PRO A 71 22.18 -10.86 22.01
N THR A 72 22.45 -10.90 20.70
CA THR A 72 23.52 -10.12 20.04
C THR A 72 23.11 -8.69 19.73
N GLY A 73 21.82 -8.39 19.84
CA GLY A 73 21.28 -7.04 19.73
C GLY A 73 21.20 -6.45 18.32
N ASN A 74 21.24 -7.29 17.29
CA ASN A 74 21.13 -6.87 15.89
C ASN A 74 19.87 -7.40 15.19
N LYS A 75 19.04 -8.17 15.89
CA LYS A 75 17.85 -8.82 15.34
C LYS A 75 16.67 -8.69 16.28
N ILE A 76 15.47 -8.71 15.72
CA ILE A 76 14.22 -8.91 16.46
C ILE A 76 13.47 -10.12 15.91
N SER A 77 12.71 -10.76 16.78
CA SER A 77 11.72 -11.77 16.46
C SER A 77 10.33 -11.17 16.50
N MET A 78 9.48 -11.58 15.56
CA MET A 78 8.12 -11.08 15.47
C MET A 78 7.15 -12.12 14.89
N GLU A 79 5.87 -11.82 15.04
CA GLU A 79 4.74 -12.58 14.52
C GLU A 79 3.77 -11.60 13.87
N ILE A 80 3.17 -12.02 12.75
CA ILE A 80 2.07 -11.32 12.08
C ILE A 80 0.79 -12.10 12.37
N LEU A 81 -0.21 -11.37 12.84
CA LEU A 81 -1.54 -11.87 13.09
C LEU A 81 -2.52 -11.16 12.17
N ALA A 82 -3.57 -11.88 11.82
CA ALA A 82 -4.66 -11.38 11.01
C ALA A 82 -5.97 -11.83 11.68
N ASP A 83 -6.82 -10.87 12.05
CA ASP A 83 -8.04 -11.07 12.85
C ASP A 83 -7.76 -11.82 14.17
N GLY A 84 -6.62 -11.51 14.79
CA GLY A 84 -6.17 -12.14 16.04
C GLY A 84 -5.59 -13.55 15.89
N LYS A 85 -5.52 -14.11 14.68
CA LYS A 85 -4.90 -15.41 14.42
C LYS A 85 -3.50 -15.24 13.84
N ILE A 86 -2.53 -16.02 14.29
CA ILE A 86 -1.17 -15.99 13.76
C ILE A 86 -1.19 -16.51 12.31
N VAL A 87 -0.79 -15.65 11.36
CA VAL A 87 -0.64 -16.00 9.93
C VAL A 87 0.82 -16.18 9.53
N LYS A 88 1.75 -15.60 10.29
CA LYS A 88 3.19 -15.82 10.13
C LYS A 88 3.91 -15.70 11.46
N GLU A 89 4.69 -16.71 11.82
CA GLU A 89 5.50 -16.74 13.05
C GLU A 89 6.98 -16.97 12.75
N ASN A 90 7.82 -16.87 13.79
CA ASN A 90 9.26 -17.09 13.74
C ASN A 90 9.97 -16.18 12.72
N ILE A 91 9.42 -14.99 12.51
CA ILE A 91 10.04 -13.98 11.65
C ILE A 91 11.23 -13.42 12.41
N VAL A 92 12.40 -13.39 11.77
CA VAL A 92 13.61 -12.80 12.33
C VAL A 92 14.11 -11.71 11.37
N ILE A 93 14.08 -10.47 11.83
CA ILE A 93 14.53 -9.31 11.05
C ILE A 93 15.86 -8.82 11.60
N ASP A 94 16.82 -8.53 10.72
CA ASP A 94 18.04 -7.76 11.04
C ASP A 94 18.02 -6.39 10.34
N LYS A 95 19.02 -5.57 10.66
CA LYS A 95 19.17 -4.23 10.09
C LYS A 95 19.61 -4.21 8.63
N GLU A 96 19.97 -5.35 8.05
CA GLU A 96 20.59 -5.41 6.73
C GLU A 96 19.58 -5.77 5.64
N ASN A 97 18.42 -6.30 6.01
CA ASN A 97 17.44 -6.85 5.07
C ASN A 97 16.04 -6.29 5.31
N ILE A 98 15.31 -6.10 4.20
CA ILE A 98 13.87 -5.89 4.22
C ILE A 98 13.21 -7.25 4.39
N PHE A 99 12.36 -7.40 5.41
CA PHE A 99 11.48 -8.55 5.50
C PHE A 99 10.19 -8.24 4.75
N GLN A 100 9.82 -9.15 3.85
CA GLN A 100 8.60 -9.04 3.07
C GLN A 100 7.63 -10.15 3.45
N TYR A 101 6.41 -9.78 3.85
CA TYR A 101 5.31 -10.71 4.00
C TYR A 101 4.42 -10.66 2.76
N THR A 102 4.22 -11.82 2.14
CA THR A 102 3.41 -11.97 0.94
C THR A 102 2.30 -12.99 1.15
N ILE A 103 1.24 -12.87 0.38
CA ILE A 103 0.18 -13.86 0.25
C ILE A 103 0.03 -14.26 -1.22
N GLU A 104 -0.55 -15.44 -1.44
CA GLU A 104 -1.03 -15.87 -2.76
C GLU A 104 -2.55 -15.66 -2.77
N TYR A 105 -3.06 -14.96 -3.77
CA TYR A 105 -4.48 -14.67 -3.92
C TYR A 105 -4.91 -14.94 -5.36
N LYS A 106 -6.11 -15.48 -5.51
CA LYS A 106 -6.73 -15.72 -6.79
C LYS A 106 -8.16 -15.20 -6.76
N GLU A 107 -8.49 -14.36 -7.72
CA GLU A 107 -9.84 -13.83 -7.83
C GLU A 107 -10.80 -14.91 -8.36
N ASP A 108 -12.00 -14.94 -7.78
CA ASP A 108 -13.02 -15.91 -8.16
C ASP A 108 -13.43 -15.74 -9.63
N GLY A 109 -13.21 -16.79 -10.42
CA GLY A 109 -13.53 -16.79 -11.85
C GLY A 109 -12.35 -16.46 -12.76
N ASP A 110 -11.18 -16.20 -12.20
CA ASP A 110 -9.94 -16.13 -12.99
C ASP A 110 -9.42 -17.54 -13.32
N GLU A 111 -9.04 -17.76 -14.58
CA GLU A 111 -8.39 -19.01 -15.01
C GLU A 111 -6.88 -18.97 -14.79
N ASP A 112 -6.32 -17.79 -14.51
CA ASP A 112 -4.88 -17.57 -14.34
C ASP A 112 -4.32 -18.16 -13.02
N GLU A 113 -2.99 -18.21 -12.93
CA GLU A 113 -2.27 -18.71 -11.75
C GLU A 113 -2.41 -17.74 -10.57
N ASP A 114 -2.26 -18.26 -9.35
CA ASP A 114 -2.33 -17.45 -8.13
C ASP A 114 -1.35 -16.27 -8.20
N GLU A 115 -1.85 -15.06 -7.94
CA GLU A 115 -1.04 -13.85 -7.93
C GLU A 115 -0.42 -13.65 -6.54
N ILE A 116 0.84 -13.22 -6.53
CA ILE A 116 1.56 -12.93 -5.28
C ILE A 116 1.35 -11.47 -4.92
N TYR A 117 0.76 -11.21 -3.76
CA TYR A 117 0.58 -9.88 -3.21
C TYR A 117 1.55 -9.66 -2.05
N VAL A 118 2.22 -8.51 -2.05
CA VAL A 118 2.99 -8.05 -0.90
C VAL A 118 2.03 -7.39 0.07
N ILE A 119 2.11 -7.75 1.36
CA ILE A 119 1.27 -7.16 2.41
C ILE A 119 2.08 -6.27 3.34
N PHE A 120 3.30 -6.68 3.69
CA PHE A 120 4.20 -5.84 4.50
C PHE A 120 5.62 -5.85 3.94
N ASP A 121 6.24 -4.67 3.88
CA ASP A 121 7.69 -4.47 3.87
C ASP A 121 8.11 -3.93 5.24
N ILE A 122 9.05 -4.61 5.90
CA ILE A 122 9.46 -4.29 7.28
C ILE A 122 10.98 -4.16 7.35
N ILE A 123 11.45 -3.03 7.87
CA ILE A 123 12.86 -2.70 8.00
C ILE A 123 13.18 -2.38 9.45
N LEU A 124 14.19 -3.07 10.00
CA LEU A 124 14.70 -2.77 11.34
C LEU A 124 15.76 -1.67 11.29
N ASN A 125 15.46 -0.50 11.84
CA ASN A 125 16.41 0.62 11.90
C ASN A 125 17.29 0.54 13.14
N LYS A 126 16.68 0.38 14.33
CA LYS A 126 17.41 0.45 15.61
C LYS A 126 16.76 -0.40 16.68
N ILE A 127 17.56 -0.91 17.62
CA ILE A 127 17.09 -1.55 18.86
C ILE A 127 17.58 -0.71 20.03
N TYR A 128 16.70 -0.48 21.00
CA TYR A 128 16.94 0.23 22.25
C TYR A 128 16.84 -0.79 23.39
N PHE A 129 17.98 -1.31 23.86
CA PHE A 129 18.00 -2.34 24.90
C PHE A 129 17.49 -1.84 26.25
N ASP A 130 17.82 -0.60 26.59
CA ASP A 130 17.46 0.00 27.87
C ASP A 130 15.95 0.19 28.00
N ASP A 131 15.27 0.46 26.87
CA ASP A 131 13.83 0.72 26.80
C ASP A 131 13.03 -0.50 26.34
N TRP A 132 13.71 -1.63 26.07
CA TRP A 132 13.09 -2.85 25.52
C TRP A 132 12.23 -2.56 24.28
N ALA A 133 12.78 -1.77 23.34
CA ALA A 133 12.05 -1.26 22.18
C ALA A 133 12.87 -1.36 20.87
N ALA A 134 12.21 -1.27 19.73
CA ALA A 134 12.82 -1.29 18.40
C ALA A 134 12.18 -0.24 17.49
N ARG A 135 13.02 0.50 16.75
CA ARG A 135 12.56 1.38 15.68
C ARG A 135 12.46 0.57 14.39
N LEU A 136 11.26 0.51 13.83
CA LEU A 136 10.97 -0.12 12.55
C LEU A 136 10.41 0.90 11.57
N ASN A 137 10.70 0.69 10.29
CA ASN A 137 9.92 1.25 9.20
C ASN A 137 9.06 0.11 8.64
N ILE A 138 7.74 0.27 8.72
CA ILE A 138 6.75 -0.70 8.24
C ILE A 138 5.93 -0.02 7.15
N THR A 139 5.91 -0.64 5.98
CA THR A 139 4.99 -0.29 4.89
C THR A 139 3.99 -1.42 4.72
N GLN A 140 2.70 -1.10 4.82
CA GLN A 140 1.59 -2.02 4.54
C GLN A 140 1.03 -1.76 3.16
N TYR A 141 0.61 -2.83 2.50
CA TYR A 141 -0.08 -2.79 1.23
C TYR A 141 -1.45 -3.50 1.33
N VAL A 142 -2.33 -3.26 0.35
CA VAL A 142 -3.68 -3.87 0.29
C VAL A 142 -3.56 -5.40 0.21
N ASP A 143 -4.23 -6.08 1.14
CA ASP A 143 -4.61 -7.49 1.00
C ASP A 143 -5.94 -7.58 0.24
N PRO A 144 -5.95 -8.10 -1.01
CA PRO A 144 -7.17 -8.25 -1.80
C PRO A 144 -8.16 -9.28 -1.23
N SER A 145 -7.72 -10.18 -0.35
CA SER A 145 -8.56 -11.21 0.27
C SER A 145 -9.38 -10.69 1.46
N ARG A 146 -9.18 -9.43 1.86
CA ARG A 146 -9.74 -8.86 3.09
C ARG A 146 -10.64 -7.66 2.84
N SER A 147 -11.51 -7.39 3.80
CA SER A 147 -12.39 -6.23 3.77
C SER A 147 -11.58 -4.94 3.72
N THR A 148 -12.07 -4.00 2.92
CA THR A 148 -11.49 -2.67 2.74
C THR A 148 -12.36 -1.61 3.41
N SER A 149 -13.36 -2.01 4.22
CA SER A 149 -14.33 -1.09 4.84
C SER A 149 -13.74 -0.02 5.76
N GLU A 150 -12.49 -0.18 6.20
CA GLU A 150 -11.72 0.80 6.96
C GLU A 150 -11.26 2.00 6.10
N PHE A 151 -11.40 1.90 4.79
CA PHE A 151 -11.01 2.94 3.84
C PHE A 151 -11.92 2.96 2.60
N ILE A 152 -11.93 4.08 1.90
CA ILE A 152 -12.71 4.25 0.69
C ILE A 152 -11.81 3.95 -0.49
N ILE A 153 -12.15 2.90 -1.22
CA ILE A 153 -11.53 2.60 -2.51
C ILE A 153 -12.39 3.23 -3.61
N PHE A 154 -11.83 4.20 -4.31
CA PHE A 154 -12.33 4.61 -5.62
C PHE A 154 -11.58 3.75 -6.66
N ASN A 155 -12.00 2.49 -6.79
CA ASN A 155 -11.25 1.47 -7.56
C ASN A 155 -11.39 1.62 -9.09
N GLU A 156 -12.03 2.70 -9.53
CA GLU A 156 -12.21 3.00 -10.95
C GLU A 156 -11.10 3.95 -11.39
N ASP A 157 -10.53 3.69 -12.56
CA ASP A 157 -9.67 4.66 -13.24
C ASP A 157 -10.41 6.00 -13.33
N TYR A 158 -9.84 7.04 -12.71
CA TYR A 158 -10.42 8.37 -12.73
C TYR A 158 -9.67 9.25 -13.72
N THR A 159 -10.42 9.87 -14.64
CA THR A 159 -9.86 10.88 -15.54
C THR A 159 -10.00 12.27 -14.92
N LEU A 160 -8.88 12.85 -14.49
CA LEU A 160 -8.82 14.21 -14.00
C LEU A 160 -8.47 15.17 -15.16
N GLU A 161 -9.42 16.01 -15.54
CA GLU A 161 -9.24 17.01 -16.59
C GLU A 161 -8.74 18.33 -16.03
N LYS A 162 -7.88 19.02 -16.79
CA LYS A 162 -7.36 20.33 -16.40
C LYS A 162 -8.49 21.33 -16.18
N ASN A 163 -8.42 22.10 -15.08
CA ASN A 163 -9.45 23.04 -14.61
C ASN A 163 -10.74 22.38 -14.11
N THR A 164 -10.75 21.07 -13.92
CA THR A 164 -11.80 20.36 -13.18
C THR A 164 -11.25 19.92 -11.82
N PHE A 165 -12.12 19.37 -10.98
CA PHE A 165 -11.72 18.81 -9.70
C PHE A 165 -12.40 17.46 -9.48
N PHE A 166 -11.68 16.55 -8.83
CA PHE A 166 -12.25 15.31 -8.30
C PHE A 166 -12.59 15.53 -6.84
N SER A 167 -13.87 15.34 -6.48
CA SER A 167 -14.31 15.46 -5.09
C SER A 167 -14.10 14.15 -4.35
N LEU A 168 -13.40 14.25 -3.24
CA LEU A 168 -13.17 13.19 -2.27
C LEU A 168 -14.10 13.42 -1.05
N LYS A 169 -14.12 12.51 -0.08
CA LYS A 169 -14.86 12.73 1.19
C LYS A 169 -14.18 13.81 2.03
N GLU A 170 -14.86 14.25 3.10
CA GLU A 170 -14.31 15.20 4.08
C GLU A 170 -13.79 16.51 3.44
N ASP A 171 -14.48 16.97 2.39
CA ASP A 171 -14.18 18.18 1.62
C ASP A 171 -12.79 18.22 0.97
N TYR A 172 -12.19 17.04 0.72
CA TYR A 172 -10.98 16.93 -0.08
C TYR A 172 -11.28 17.09 -1.58
N LYS A 173 -10.37 17.71 -2.32
CA LYS A 173 -10.45 17.89 -3.77
C LYS A 173 -9.10 17.73 -4.44
N LEU A 174 -9.00 16.89 -5.47
CA LEU A 174 -7.83 16.83 -6.35
C LEU A 174 -8.05 17.73 -7.57
N ILE A 175 -7.01 18.48 -7.94
CA ILE A 175 -7.01 19.39 -9.08
C ILE A 175 -5.76 19.14 -9.92
N LEU A 176 -5.95 18.99 -11.24
CA LEU A 176 -4.84 19.00 -12.19
C LEU A 176 -4.48 20.47 -12.50
N ASN A 177 -3.39 20.95 -11.89
CA ASN A 177 -2.92 22.32 -12.04
C ASN A 177 -2.21 22.51 -13.39
N GLN A 178 -1.15 21.74 -13.61
CA GLN A 178 -0.30 21.83 -14.80
C GLN A 178 0.09 20.45 -15.29
N MET A 179 0.45 20.35 -16.57
CA MET A 179 0.99 19.12 -17.14
C MET A 179 1.78 19.41 -18.41
N ASP A 180 2.73 18.53 -18.71
CA ASP A 180 3.28 18.36 -20.05
C ASP A 180 3.06 16.92 -20.52
N SER A 181 3.96 16.38 -21.34
CA SER A 181 3.88 15.04 -21.91
C SER A 181 4.49 14.00 -20.99
N ASP A 182 5.35 14.43 -20.06
CA ASP A 182 6.15 13.56 -19.19
C ASP A 182 5.73 13.65 -17.72
N TYR A 183 5.19 14.79 -17.28
CA TYR A 183 4.79 15.03 -15.88
C TYR A 183 3.46 15.78 -15.74
N ALA A 184 2.84 15.65 -14.58
CA ALA A 184 1.65 16.37 -14.14
C ALA A 184 1.84 16.93 -12.73
N PHE A 185 1.34 18.14 -12.48
CA PHE A 185 1.26 18.76 -11.16
C PHE A 185 -0.15 18.58 -10.62
N ILE A 186 -0.29 17.77 -9.56
CA ILE A 186 -1.55 17.51 -8.88
C ILE A 186 -1.57 18.25 -7.55
N GLU A 187 -2.62 19.05 -7.35
CA GLU A 187 -2.88 19.75 -6.10
C GLU A 187 -4.01 19.05 -5.33
N LEU A 188 -3.83 18.92 -4.02
CA LEU A 188 -4.84 18.46 -3.08
C LEU A 188 -5.28 19.62 -2.20
N TYR A 189 -6.59 19.84 -2.13
CA TYR A 189 -7.23 20.81 -1.25
C TYR A 189 -8.06 20.11 -0.20
N ARG A 190 -8.18 20.70 1.00
CA ARG A 190 -9.16 20.35 2.03
C ARG A 190 -9.87 21.63 2.46
N GLN A 191 -11.21 21.64 2.45
CA GLN A 191 -12.00 22.82 2.85
C GLN A 191 -11.61 24.12 2.11
N GLY A 192 -11.10 24.00 0.88
CA GLY A 192 -10.68 25.14 0.07
C GLY A 192 -9.23 25.61 0.26
N VAL A 193 -8.47 25.01 1.19
CA VAL A 193 -7.04 25.30 1.37
C VAL A 193 -6.19 24.21 0.74
N MET A 194 -5.15 24.60 0.00
CA MET A 194 -4.20 23.65 -0.60
C MET A 194 -3.35 23.02 0.51
N VAL A 195 -3.44 21.70 0.66
CA VAL A 195 -2.71 20.93 1.67
C VAL A 195 -1.49 20.19 1.09
N LYS A 196 -1.47 19.94 -0.22
CA LYS A 196 -0.33 19.34 -0.90
C LYS A 196 -0.32 19.69 -2.40
N GLU A 197 0.87 19.83 -2.96
CA GLU A 197 1.13 19.81 -4.41
C GLU A 197 2.26 18.81 -4.69
N GLN A 198 2.15 18.05 -5.78
CA GLN A 198 3.18 17.11 -6.19
C GLN A 198 3.32 17.07 -7.72
N GLU A 199 4.56 17.15 -8.19
CA GLU A 199 4.94 16.78 -9.56
C GLU A 199 5.01 15.25 -9.66
N MET A 200 4.38 14.68 -10.67
CA MET A 200 4.24 13.25 -10.86
C MET A 200 4.56 12.87 -12.30
N GLU A 201 5.42 11.86 -12.48
CA GLU A 201 5.62 11.12 -13.72
C GLU A 201 4.68 9.89 -13.78
N ILE A 202 4.59 9.25 -14.94
CA ILE A 202 3.81 8.01 -15.09
C ILE A 202 4.37 6.94 -14.14
N ASN A 203 3.47 6.28 -13.41
CA ASN A 203 3.69 5.32 -12.32
C ASN A 203 4.21 5.92 -11.00
N ASP A 204 4.25 7.25 -10.87
CA ASP A 204 4.49 7.85 -9.56
C ASP A 204 3.26 7.70 -8.66
N THR A 205 3.52 7.55 -7.37
CA THR A 205 2.49 7.52 -6.32
C THR A 205 2.39 8.88 -5.63
N PHE A 206 1.17 9.36 -5.45
CA PHE A 206 0.85 10.50 -4.62
C PHE A 206 0.46 10.01 -3.23
N ASP A 207 1.17 10.42 -2.18
CA ASP A 207 0.84 10.05 -0.79
C ASP A 207 0.62 11.31 0.07
N TYR A 208 -0.58 11.54 0.59
CA TYR A 208 -0.84 12.61 1.56
C TYR A 208 -1.13 12.02 2.93
N SER A 209 -0.33 12.42 3.92
CA SER A 209 -0.43 11.98 5.31
C SER A 209 -0.56 13.17 6.25
N VAL A 210 -1.14 12.94 7.42
CA VAL A 210 -1.22 13.89 8.54
C VAL A 210 -0.57 13.29 9.78
N THR A 211 0.07 14.11 10.61
CA THR A 211 0.67 13.65 11.87
C THR A 211 -0.19 14.09 13.05
N VAL A 212 -0.60 13.16 13.89
CA VAL A 212 -1.31 13.40 15.16
C VAL A 212 -0.59 12.64 16.26
N ASP A 213 -0.27 13.31 17.37
CA ASP A 213 0.46 12.70 18.51
C ASP A 213 1.70 11.90 18.10
N GLU A 214 2.53 12.49 17.23
CA GLU A 214 3.76 11.88 16.67
C GLU A 214 3.54 10.63 15.79
N ARG A 215 2.28 10.26 15.50
CA ARG A 215 1.93 9.20 14.57
C ARG A 215 1.50 9.77 13.22
N GLU A 216 2.05 9.23 12.14
CA GLU A 216 1.66 9.55 10.78
C GLU A 216 0.49 8.67 10.32
N TYR A 217 -0.52 9.31 9.71
CA TYR A 217 -1.72 8.69 9.17
C TYR A 217 -1.80 9.01 7.68
N LEU A 218 -1.74 8.00 6.82
CA LEU A 218 -2.00 8.16 5.38
C LEU A 218 -3.49 8.50 5.20
N ILE A 219 -3.78 9.59 4.49
CA ILE A 219 -5.14 10.07 4.25
C ILE A 219 -5.56 9.82 2.81
N ILE A 220 -4.70 10.10 1.83
CA ILE A 220 -5.01 9.89 0.41
C ILE A 220 -3.80 9.28 -0.28
N THR A 221 -4.02 8.26 -1.10
CA THR A 221 -3.01 7.74 -2.02
C THR A 221 -3.59 7.39 -3.38
N PHE A 222 -2.81 7.56 -4.44
CA PHE A 222 -3.15 7.13 -5.81
C PHE A 222 -1.92 7.09 -6.70
N ASP A 223 -2.01 6.35 -7.81
CA ASP A 223 -0.95 6.27 -8.82
C ASP A 223 -1.33 7.07 -10.08
N LEU A 224 -0.34 7.73 -10.68
CA LEU A 224 -0.52 8.38 -11.98
C LEU A 224 -0.32 7.35 -13.10
N LYS A 225 -1.41 6.91 -13.73
CA LYS A 225 -1.37 5.87 -14.76
C LYS A 225 -1.00 6.40 -16.13
N THR A 226 -1.55 7.54 -16.54
CA THR A 226 -1.34 8.07 -17.89
C THR A 226 -1.50 9.59 -17.93
N ILE A 227 -0.69 10.22 -18.79
CA ILE A 227 -0.79 11.64 -19.12
C ILE A 227 -1.20 11.76 -20.59
N PHE A 228 -2.31 12.46 -20.86
CA PHE A 228 -2.79 12.69 -22.23
C PHE A 228 -2.92 14.18 -22.53
N LYS A 229 -1.98 14.68 -23.33
CA LYS A 229 -1.95 16.05 -23.84
C LYS A 229 -2.56 16.12 -25.24
N GLY A 230 -3.87 16.32 -25.30
CA GLY A 230 -4.60 16.48 -26.55
C GLY A 230 -4.63 17.92 -27.07
N THR A 231 -5.09 18.11 -28.30
CA THR A 231 -5.27 19.44 -28.90
C THR A 231 -6.45 20.22 -28.30
N SER A 232 -7.38 19.52 -27.65
CA SER A 232 -8.62 20.09 -27.10
C SER A 232 -8.84 19.72 -25.63
N ARG A 233 -8.20 18.66 -25.14
CA ARG A 233 -8.35 18.17 -23.76
C ARG A 233 -7.00 17.75 -23.23
N ASN A 234 -6.74 18.15 -22.00
CA ASN A 234 -5.54 17.81 -21.24
C ASN A 234 -6.02 17.08 -20.01
N VAL A 235 -5.75 15.79 -19.94
CA VAL A 235 -6.25 14.91 -18.89
C VAL A 235 -5.13 14.02 -18.37
N VAL A 236 -5.26 13.65 -17.11
CA VAL A 236 -4.50 12.55 -16.53
C VAL A 236 -5.47 11.46 -16.12
N GLU A 237 -5.03 10.21 -16.24
CA GLU A 237 -5.70 9.06 -15.68
C GLU A 237 -4.97 8.69 -14.40
N ILE A 238 -5.68 8.73 -13.28
CA ILE A 238 -5.22 8.23 -11.99
C ILE A 238 -5.97 6.95 -11.68
N ASN A 239 -5.29 5.97 -11.13
CA ASN A 239 -5.90 4.73 -10.67
C ASN A 239 -5.57 4.53 -9.19
N HIS A 240 -6.18 3.50 -8.59
CA HIS A 240 -5.86 3.13 -7.22
C HIS A 240 -6.10 4.30 -6.25
N VAL A 241 -7.20 5.06 -6.42
CA VAL A 241 -7.47 6.20 -5.53
C VAL A 241 -8.07 5.68 -4.23
N TYR A 242 -7.30 5.80 -3.14
CA TYR A 242 -7.71 5.42 -1.80
C TYR A 242 -7.80 6.66 -0.92
N GLN A 243 -8.84 6.70 -0.10
CA GLN A 243 -9.01 7.69 0.95
C GLN A 243 -9.29 7.03 2.29
N PHE A 244 -8.56 7.42 3.31
CA PHE A 244 -8.73 7.01 4.70
C PHE A 244 -9.43 8.13 5.48
N GLU A 245 -10.06 7.77 6.60
CA GLU A 245 -10.69 8.73 7.50
C GLU A 245 -9.63 9.65 8.12
N THR A 246 -9.86 10.96 8.10
CA THR A 246 -8.95 11.89 8.78
C THR A 246 -9.15 11.80 10.29
N PRO A 247 -8.09 11.65 11.10
CA PRO A 247 -8.21 11.66 12.55
C PRO A 247 -8.94 12.91 13.05
N SER A 248 -9.84 12.75 14.02
CA SER A 248 -10.70 13.83 14.51
C SER A 248 -9.94 15.00 15.15
N ASP A 249 -8.70 14.76 15.59
CA ASP A 249 -7.83 15.77 16.22
C ASP A 249 -7.05 16.63 15.20
N VAL A 250 -7.23 16.39 13.89
CA VAL A 250 -6.68 17.26 12.86
C VAL A 250 -7.58 18.50 12.72
N ASP A 251 -7.09 19.63 13.22
CA ASP A 251 -7.79 20.91 13.15
C ASP A 251 -8.29 21.24 11.72
N PRO A 252 -9.46 21.88 11.59
CA PRO A 252 -9.92 22.42 10.32
C PRO A 252 -8.87 23.40 9.80
N VAL A 253 -8.62 23.36 8.48
CA VAL A 253 -7.56 24.20 7.90
C VAL A 253 -8.01 25.65 7.96
N GLU A 254 -7.34 26.48 8.75
CA GLU A 254 -7.69 27.89 8.86
C GLU A 254 -7.52 28.59 7.51
N THR A 255 -8.61 29.14 7.00
CA THR A 255 -8.58 30.04 5.85
C THR A 255 -8.29 31.44 6.38
N ASP A 256 -7.05 31.91 6.24
CA ASP A 256 -6.71 33.33 6.42
C ASP A 256 -7.43 34.16 5.34
N THR A 257 -8.70 34.47 5.60
CA THR A 257 -9.41 35.53 4.89
C THR A 257 -9.34 36.77 5.77
N GLU A 258 -8.19 37.46 5.72
CA GLU A 258 -8.18 38.87 6.08
C GLU A 258 -9.10 39.59 5.09
N VAL A 259 -10.30 39.90 5.56
CA VAL A 259 -11.19 40.85 4.90
C VAL A 259 -10.52 42.21 5.04
N ASP A 260 -9.80 42.61 3.99
CA ASP A 260 -9.34 43.98 3.79
C ASP A 260 -10.57 44.90 3.72
N ASP A 261 -11.05 45.36 4.89
CA ASP A 261 -11.97 46.49 5.00
C ASP A 261 -11.18 47.78 4.71
N ASN A 262 -10.83 47.95 3.42
CA ASN A 262 -10.29 49.20 2.92
C ASN A 262 -11.43 50.22 2.89
N GLY A 263 -11.57 50.87 4.05
CA GLY A 263 -12.41 52.02 4.30
C GLY A 263 -12.32 53.04 3.17
N VAL A 264 -13.46 53.26 2.53
CA VAL A 264 -13.72 54.40 1.66
C VAL A 264 -13.50 55.67 2.49
N SER A 265 -12.35 56.31 2.30
CA SER A 265 -12.12 57.69 2.72
C SER A 265 -12.90 58.61 1.78
N ASP A 266 -14.15 58.90 2.12
CA ASP A 266 -14.83 60.09 1.60
C ASP A 266 -14.41 61.29 2.45
N SER A 267 -13.45 62.03 1.90
CA SER A 267 -13.12 63.39 2.31
C SER A 267 -14.21 64.34 1.84
N ASN A 268 -14.93 64.95 2.79
CA ASN A 268 -15.51 66.29 2.62
C ASN A 268 -15.79 66.95 3.98
N ASP A 269 -14.80 67.70 4.45
CA ASP A 269 -14.99 68.78 5.42
C ASP A 269 -15.62 69.98 4.69
N VAL A 270 -16.86 70.33 5.03
CA VAL A 270 -17.36 71.71 4.97
C VAL A 270 -18.19 71.98 6.22
N ALA A 271 -17.68 72.88 7.05
CA ALA A 271 -18.34 73.39 8.24
C ALA A 271 -19.55 74.29 7.92
N SER A 272 -20.64 74.14 8.67
CA SER A 272 -21.44 75.29 9.11
C SER A 272 -22.34 74.94 10.29
N ASP A 273 -22.33 75.85 11.26
CA ASP A 273 -23.05 75.89 12.52
C ASP A 273 -24.58 75.74 12.40
N ASN A 274 -25.18 75.12 13.41
CA ASN A 274 -26.12 75.74 14.38
C ASN A 274 -27.33 74.85 14.76
N ASP A 275 -27.60 74.96 16.06
CA ASP A 275 -28.87 74.82 16.77
C ASP A 275 -29.47 73.43 17.07
N SER A 276 -29.27 73.04 18.33
CA SER A 276 -30.34 72.89 19.32
C SER A 276 -31.74 72.54 18.81
N ASN A 277 -32.16 71.27 18.91
CA ASN A 277 -33.48 71.02 19.48
C ASN A 277 -33.67 69.63 20.09
N ARG A 278 -34.45 69.68 21.16
CA ARG A 278 -34.88 68.66 22.11
C ARG A 278 -36.13 67.94 21.59
N SER A 279 -36.29 66.65 21.91
CA SER A 279 -37.58 65.93 22.16
C SER A 279 -37.28 64.42 22.08
N ASP A 280 -37.11 63.74 23.22
CA ASP A 280 -38.17 63.07 24.02
C ASP A 280 -38.72 61.78 23.41
N ASN A 281 -38.68 60.74 24.25
CA ASN A 281 -39.61 59.59 24.36
C ASN A 281 -39.55 58.53 23.24
N ASN A 282 -39.78 57.24 23.48
CA ASN A 282 -39.90 56.38 24.65
C ASN A 282 -40.15 54.97 24.05
N ASP A 283 -39.98 53.96 24.91
CA ASP A 283 -40.78 52.72 24.93
C ASP A 283 -40.40 51.50 24.06
N VAL A 284 -39.99 50.44 24.81
CA VAL A 284 -40.70 49.14 24.98
C VAL A 284 -40.78 48.25 23.73
N SER A 285 -40.45 46.96 23.72
CA SER A 285 -39.99 45.96 24.71
C SER A 285 -39.46 44.75 23.90
N PRO A 286 -38.76 43.80 24.56
CA PRO A 286 -38.27 42.55 23.99
C PRO A 286 -39.31 41.42 24.08
N ASN A 287 -39.08 40.33 23.32
CA ASN A 287 -39.56 38.94 23.46
C ASN A 287 -39.52 38.29 22.06
N ASN A 288 -39.21 37.02 21.82
CA ASN A 288 -38.90 35.85 22.64
C ASN A 288 -38.29 34.78 21.70
N ASP A 289 -37.52 33.88 22.31
CA ASP A 289 -37.28 32.46 21.98
C ASP A 289 -38.01 31.85 20.78
N SER A 290 -37.24 31.10 19.98
CA SER A 290 -37.57 29.69 19.73
C SER A 290 -36.40 28.95 19.08
N ASP A 291 -35.85 28.01 19.85
CA ASP A 291 -35.13 26.82 19.38
C ASP A 291 -35.90 26.08 18.29
N LYS A 292 -35.16 25.54 17.30
CA LYS A 292 -35.51 24.25 16.69
C LYS A 292 -34.31 23.60 16.01
N ILE A 293 -33.85 22.54 16.66
CA ILE A 293 -32.97 21.49 16.17
C ILE A 293 -33.79 20.59 15.22
N GLU A 294 -33.24 20.26 14.05
CA GLU A 294 -33.69 19.11 13.24
C GLU A 294 -32.51 18.16 13.05
N GLU A 295 -32.57 17.04 13.79
CA GLU A 295 -31.78 15.82 13.55
C GLU A 295 -32.46 15.02 12.42
N SER A 296 -31.75 14.74 11.34
CA SER A 296 -32.17 13.76 10.34
C SER A 296 -31.44 12.44 10.55
N ASN A 297 -32.16 11.54 11.22
CA ASN A 297 -31.85 10.14 11.45
C ASN A 297 -32.00 9.35 10.13
N THR A 298 -30.97 8.62 9.69
CA THR A 298 -31.11 7.66 8.58
C THR A 298 -30.67 6.27 9.06
N GLN A 299 -31.67 5.38 9.13
CA GLN A 299 -31.58 3.97 9.49
C GLN A 299 -30.80 3.16 8.44
N ILE A 300 -29.84 2.36 8.92
CA ILE A 300 -29.17 1.29 8.17
C ILE A 300 -30.00 0.00 8.36
N PRO A 301 -30.28 -0.79 7.29
CA PRO A 301 -30.97 -2.06 7.44
C PRO A 301 -30.01 -3.19 7.84
N ASP A 302 -30.31 -3.83 8.98
CA ASP A 302 -29.76 -5.10 9.43
C ASP A 302 -30.05 -6.23 8.43
N ASN A 303 -29.02 -6.85 7.87
CA ASN A 303 -29.10 -8.18 7.30
C ASN A 303 -28.13 -9.12 8.05
N ASN A 304 -28.66 -9.67 9.14
CA ASN A 304 -28.08 -10.83 9.81
C ASN A 304 -28.23 -12.07 8.91
N GLN A 305 -27.13 -12.59 8.38
CA GLN A 305 -27.07 -13.96 7.89
C GLN A 305 -25.92 -14.68 8.61
N THR A 306 -26.32 -15.53 9.54
CA THR A 306 -25.49 -16.51 10.25
C THR A 306 -24.92 -17.53 9.26
N VAL A 307 -23.60 -17.64 9.20
CA VAL A 307 -22.90 -18.76 8.57
C VAL A 307 -22.25 -19.58 9.67
N ASP A 308 -22.71 -20.83 9.79
CA ASP A 308 -22.12 -21.85 10.64
C ASP A 308 -20.72 -22.19 10.13
N ILE A 309 -19.70 -21.97 10.96
CA ILE A 309 -18.34 -22.48 10.70
C ILE A 309 -18.24 -23.80 11.45
N GLU A 310 -18.30 -24.90 10.70
CA GLU A 310 -17.95 -26.23 11.20
C GLU A 310 -16.48 -26.28 11.57
N ASP A 311 -16.24 -26.64 12.83
CA ASP A 311 -14.95 -27.01 13.40
C ASP A 311 -14.50 -28.35 12.81
N SER A 312 -13.48 -28.32 11.95
CA SER A 312 -12.74 -29.51 11.57
C SER A 312 -11.27 -29.35 11.94
N THR A 313 -10.94 -29.76 13.16
CA THR A 313 -9.58 -30.14 13.54
C THR A 313 -9.08 -31.25 12.61
N SER A 314 -8.04 -30.97 11.82
CA SER A 314 -7.20 -32.00 11.21
C SER A 314 -5.75 -31.73 11.55
N ASP A 315 -5.25 -32.49 12.51
CA ASP A 315 -3.85 -32.91 12.58
C ASP A 315 -3.37 -33.34 11.18
N ASN A 316 -2.22 -32.85 10.75
CA ASN A 316 -1.06 -33.66 10.37
C ASN A 316 -0.07 -32.90 9.48
N GLY A 317 1.19 -32.95 9.91
CA GLY A 317 2.27 -33.38 9.01
C GLY A 317 3.12 -32.27 8.39
N ASN A 318 4.25 -32.00 9.05
CA ASN A 318 5.45 -31.43 8.46
C ASN A 318 5.72 -32.00 7.04
N SER A 319 5.66 -31.15 6.02
CA SER A 319 6.25 -31.43 4.70
C SER A 319 7.43 -30.49 4.48
N ILE A 320 8.60 -30.96 4.93
CA ILE A 320 9.90 -30.44 4.50
C ILE A 320 10.22 -31.12 3.17
N PHE A 321 9.61 -30.67 2.07
CA PHE A 321 9.96 -31.14 0.73
C PHE A 321 9.86 -29.99 -0.26
N GLY A 322 11.03 -29.46 -0.66
CA GLY A 322 11.11 -28.49 -1.74
C GLY A 322 12.50 -28.33 -2.33
N ILE A 323 13.56 -28.37 -1.51
CA ILE A 323 14.92 -28.04 -1.99
C ILE A 323 15.91 -29.21 -1.82
N GLY A 324 15.67 -30.12 -0.86
CA GLY A 324 16.57 -31.24 -0.58
C GLY A 324 16.59 -32.35 -1.65
N VAL A 325 15.48 -32.55 -2.39
CA VAL A 325 15.38 -33.66 -3.36
C VAL A 325 16.18 -33.38 -4.63
N PHE A 326 16.29 -32.11 -5.04
CA PHE A 326 17.00 -31.73 -6.26
C PHE A 326 18.53 -31.92 -6.15
N LEU A 327 19.12 -31.67 -4.98
CA LEU A 327 20.55 -31.87 -4.76
C LEU A 327 20.94 -33.36 -4.70
N VAL A 328 20.05 -34.22 -4.19
CA VAL A 328 20.31 -35.67 -4.10
C VAL A 328 20.28 -36.34 -5.47
N THR A 329 19.35 -35.97 -6.36
CA THR A 329 19.31 -36.50 -7.73
C THR A 329 20.51 -36.05 -8.57
N VAL A 330 20.95 -34.79 -8.45
CA VAL A 330 22.14 -34.31 -9.16
C VAL A 330 23.41 -35.03 -8.67
N MET A 331 23.55 -35.27 -7.35
CA MET A 331 24.69 -36.01 -6.83
C MET A 331 24.71 -37.48 -7.29
N ILE A 332 23.56 -38.15 -7.33
CA ILE A 332 23.46 -39.55 -7.79
C ILE A 332 23.88 -39.64 -9.27
N VAL A 333 23.46 -38.70 -10.12
CA VAL A 333 23.85 -38.69 -11.55
C VAL A 333 25.35 -38.47 -11.73
N ILE A 334 25.98 -37.60 -10.95
CA ILE A 334 27.43 -37.36 -11.00
C ILE A 334 28.21 -38.59 -10.54
N ILE A 335 27.77 -39.24 -9.45
CA ILE A 335 28.41 -40.47 -8.94
C ILE A 335 28.27 -41.62 -9.94
N TRP A 336 27.10 -41.76 -10.59
CA TRP A 336 26.88 -42.78 -11.61
C TRP A 336 27.73 -42.56 -12.86
N ALA A 337 27.90 -41.30 -13.28
CA ALA A 337 28.76 -40.94 -14.41
C ALA A 337 30.25 -41.24 -14.14
N ASP A 338 30.74 -40.98 -12.92
CA ASP A 338 32.12 -41.30 -12.54
C ASP A 338 32.38 -42.82 -12.45
N LEU A 339 31.40 -43.58 -11.92
CA LEU A 339 31.46 -45.06 -11.87
C LEU A 339 31.51 -45.70 -13.26
N ILE A 340 30.77 -45.16 -14.23
CA ILE A 340 30.80 -45.63 -15.62
C ILE A 340 32.11 -45.26 -16.33
N SER A 341 32.69 -44.10 -16.01
CA SER A 341 33.99 -43.65 -16.54
C SER A 341 35.12 -44.58 -16.08
N LYS A 342 35.16 -44.93 -14.79
CA LYS A 342 36.21 -45.81 -14.22
C LYS A 342 36.14 -47.25 -14.71
N ARG A 343 34.94 -47.78 -14.99
CA ARG A 343 34.77 -49.16 -15.50
C ARG A 343 35.25 -49.36 -16.95
N ARG A 344 35.46 -48.28 -17.71
CA ARG A 344 35.97 -48.33 -19.10
C ARG A 344 37.49 -48.17 -19.21
N ARG A 345 38.20 -47.97 -18.10
CA ARG A 345 39.67 -47.86 -18.05
C ARG A 345 40.38 -49.11 -17.50
N LYS A 346 39.66 -50.22 -17.31
CA LYS A 346 40.22 -51.53 -17.02
C LYS A 346 40.02 -52.46 -18.21
#